data_AF-A0A0D1ZSZ1-F1
#
_entry.id   AF-A0A0D1ZSZ1-F1
#
_cell.length_a   1.000
_cell.length_b   1.000
_cell.length_c   1.000
_cell.angle_alpha   90.00
_cell.angle_beta   90.00
_cell.angle_gamma   90.00
#
_symmetry.space_group_name_H-M   'P 1'
#
loop_
_entity.id
_entity.type
_entity.pdbx_description
1 polymer ?
#
loop_
_entity_poly.entity_id
_entity_poly.type
_entity_poly.pdbx_seq_one_letter_code
_entity_poly.pdbx_strand_id
1 'polypeptide(L)'
;MPSLIANADLIYLRSTPLPRALESVQQTFWGMYPLTSRTAAFPAPTIVTRTPADETLFPNDGNCRRFAQLSRAFAQRTADRWNDSDDMKYLTRLIGKWMPESSDKKIAVDSHPRLSGIMDTINSTLAHGPETRLPKEFYDSRAREIIERIGVEEWFSGYNENREYRMLGIGGLIGDVVERMTSKIEGAGLSINEIGGENGRLGMGRGGETGIRFALSGCHDTTLAGILTSLGAFGGEKWPPYTSHIAFELFKEKDHGDAAKGHPSDADFLTPTTPASTEPKSQPQQGDQVSKPGFFASFLGLRSPSSSTDANSRDPSSNTSATSSLSPLSTPSLSRSSTISPSVPPKDLIARTPHSELSESQKRRLDGYYVRIRYNDRVMKIPACAQPGNNYRGDASLCTFEAFKRVADGYVPKNWKVQCGQNIEDAAKGSLVSAPGLDQPAEWAGQIEEGS
;
A
#
# COMPACT_ATOMS: atom_id res chain seq x y z
N MET A 1 18.06 -8.38 -5.99
CA MET A 1 18.38 -7.09 -5.34
C MET A 1 19.89 -6.99 -5.15
N PRO A 2 20.51 -5.81 -5.26
CA PRO A 2 21.96 -5.64 -5.07
C PRO A 2 22.39 -5.98 -3.64
N SER A 3 23.60 -6.53 -3.47
CA SER A 3 24.19 -6.85 -2.16
C SER A 3 24.77 -5.63 -1.44
N LEU A 4 25.10 -4.56 -2.18
CA LEU A 4 25.58 -3.28 -1.68
C LEU A 4 24.78 -2.17 -2.37
N ILE A 5 24.26 -1.21 -1.60
CA ILE A 5 23.51 -0.05 -2.12
C ILE A 5 24.10 1.27 -1.63
N ALA A 6 24.08 2.30 -2.48
CA ALA A 6 24.54 3.66 -2.14
C ALA A 6 23.39 4.61 -1.78
N ASN A 7 22.16 4.27 -2.18
CA ASN A 7 20.93 5.00 -1.90
C ASN A 7 19.73 4.04 -1.87
N ALA A 8 18.55 4.56 -1.53
CA ALA A 8 17.31 3.79 -1.47
C ALA A 8 16.46 3.92 -2.74
N ASP A 9 17.02 4.41 -3.84
CA ASP A 9 16.24 4.84 -5.02
C ASP A 9 15.58 3.67 -5.76
N LEU A 10 16.07 2.44 -5.58
CA LEU A 10 15.46 1.20 -6.10
C LEU A 10 14.37 0.62 -5.18
N ILE A 11 14.13 1.25 -4.02
CA ILE A 11 13.33 0.72 -2.92
C ILE A 11 12.27 1.75 -2.52
N TYR A 12 11.01 1.38 -2.66
CA TYR A 12 9.89 2.18 -2.17
C TYR A 12 9.54 1.75 -0.74
N LEU A 13 9.66 2.67 0.23
CA LEU A 13 9.24 2.44 1.60
C LEU A 13 7.98 3.24 1.93
N ARG A 14 6.98 2.58 2.50
CA ARG A 14 5.74 3.20 3.00
C ARG A 14 5.39 2.65 4.37
N SER A 15 4.72 3.44 5.19
CA SER A 15 4.09 2.96 6.42
C SER A 15 2.77 3.67 6.66
N THR A 16 1.88 3.03 7.42
CA THR A 16 0.80 3.75 8.10
C THR A 16 1.40 4.73 9.11
N PRO A 17 0.66 5.78 9.52
CA PRO A 17 1.17 6.77 10.48
C PRO A 17 1.27 6.24 11.92
N LEU A 18 1.10 4.93 12.15
CA LEU A 18 1.19 4.32 13.47
C LEU A 18 2.64 3.97 13.80
N PRO A 19 3.18 4.40 14.96
CA PRO A 19 4.60 4.20 15.30
C PRO A 19 5.08 2.74 15.16
N ARG A 20 4.27 1.77 15.61
CA ARG A 20 4.60 0.34 15.50
C ARG A 20 4.81 -0.14 14.06
N ALA A 21 4.07 0.40 13.10
CA ALA A 21 4.23 0.05 11.68
C ALA A 21 5.49 0.72 11.09
N LEU A 22 5.73 1.97 11.46
CA LEU A 22 6.89 2.75 11.01
C LEU A 22 8.19 2.11 11.49
N GLU A 23 8.29 1.86 12.79
CA GLU A 23 9.46 1.20 13.41
C GLU A 23 9.68 -0.18 12.79
N SER A 24 8.63 -0.97 12.56
CA SER A 24 8.75 -2.29 11.92
C SER A 24 9.34 -2.21 10.51
N VAL A 25 8.93 -1.23 9.70
CA VAL A 25 9.51 -1.01 8.35
C VAL A 25 10.97 -0.60 8.43
N GLN A 26 11.31 0.29 9.35
CA GLN A 26 12.69 0.72 9.57
C GLN A 26 13.57 -0.47 9.96
N GLN A 27 13.17 -1.25 10.97
CA GLN A 27 13.93 -2.41 11.42
C GLN A 27 14.04 -3.48 10.33
N THR A 28 12.98 -3.73 9.57
CA THR A 28 13.01 -4.67 8.43
C THR A 28 13.98 -4.20 7.36
N PHE A 29 13.94 -2.92 7.00
CA PHE A 29 14.85 -2.35 6.01
C PHE A 29 16.31 -2.44 6.48
N TRP A 30 16.59 -2.09 7.73
CA TRP A 30 17.96 -2.15 8.28
C TRP A 30 18.47 -3.58 8.48
N GLY A 31 17.58 -4.54 8.72
CA GLY A 31 17.92 -5.96 8.71
C GLY A 31 18.26 -6.48 7.32
N MET A 32 17.54 -6.03 6.29
CA MET A 32 17.80 -6.39 4.88
C MET A 32 19.07 -5.71 4.34
N TYR A 33 19.35 -4.47 4.76
CA TYR A 33 20.52 -3.68 4.38
C TYR A 33 21.29 -3.20 5.63
N PRO A 34 22.07 -4.08 6.27
CA PRO A 34 22.92 -3.72 7.40
C PRO A 34 24.04 -2.77 6.96
N LEU A 35 24.83 -2.25 7.92
CA LEU A 35 25.96 -1.35 7.65
C LEU A 35 26.97 -1.92 6.64
N THR A 36 27.14 -3.24 6.60
CA THR A 36 28.02 -3.94 5.65
C THR A 36 27.48 -4.02 4.22
N SER A 37 26.20 -3.71 4.03
CA SER A 37 25.50 -3.77 2.73
C SER A 37 25.09 -2.38 2.24
N ARG A 38 25.66 -1.32 2.82
CA ARG A 38 25.44 0.08 2.42
C ARG A 38 26.76 0.85 2.38
N THR A 39 26.83 1.86 1.52
CA THR A 39 28.00 2.76 1.50
C THR A 39 28.04 3.64 2.76
N ALA A 40 29.23 4.13 3.12
CA ALA A 40 29.39 5.03 4.26
C ALA A 40 28.60 6.35 4.11
N ALA A 41 28.35 6.78 2.87
CA ALA A 41 27.59 7.99 2.55
C ALA A 41 26.08 7.72 2.30
N PHE A 42 25.58 6.54 2.66
CA PHE A 42 24.18 6.18 2.44
C PHE A 42 23.24 7.13 3.19
N PRO A 43 22.34 7.86 2.49
CA PRO A 43 21.43 8.81 3.13
C PRO A 43 20.34 8.08 3.91
N ALA A 44 19.70 8.76 4.88
CA ALA A 44 18.52 8.21 5.53
C ALA A 44 17.42 7.91 4.50
N PRO A 45 16.81 6.71 4.50
CA PRO A 45 15.81 6.35 3.52
C PRO A 45 14.50 7.11 3.78
N THR A 46 13.85 7.57 2.72
CA THR A 46 12.54 8.21 2.80
C THR A 46 11.47 7.15 3.01
N ILE A 47 10.67 7.28 4.08
CA ILE A 47 9.49 6.45 4.31
C ILE A 47 8.25 7.31 4.10
N VAL A 48 7.43 6.93 3.12
CA VAL A 48 6.21 7.67 2.77
C VAL A 48 5.08 7.29 3.74
N THR A 49 4.38 8.30 4.25
CA THR A 49 3.16 8.15 5.05
C THR A 49 2.04 8.95 4.43
N ARG A 50 0.78 8.52 4.63
CA ARG A 50 -0.40 9.32 4.26
C ARG A 50 -1.10 9.87 5.49
N THR A 51 -1.93 10.89 5.27
CA THR A 51 -2.89 11.34 6.28
C THR A 51 -3.85 10.18 6.60
N PRO A 52 -4.33 10.07 7.85
CA PRO A 52 -5.28 9.01 8.21
C PRO A 52 -6.53 8.96 7.34
N ALA A 53 -6.98 10.09 6.78
CA ALA A 53 -8.17 10.17 5.93
C ALA A 53 -7.98 9.58 4.52
N ASP A 54 -6.74 9.54 4.02
CA ASP A 54 -6.40 9.03 2.67
C ASP A 54 -5.59 7.73 2.73
N GLU A 55 -5.50 7.12 3.91
CA GLU A 55 -4.72 5.91 4.13
C GLU A 55 -5.42 4.69 3.51
N THR A 56 -4.64 3.91 2.76
CA THR A 56 -5.06 2.67 2.09
C THR A 56 -4.38 1.44 2.67
N LEU A 57 -3.31 1.59 3.47
CA LEU A 57 -2.61 0.47 4.10
C LEU A 57 -3.38 -0.20 5.25
N PHE A 58 -4.61 0.21 5.53
CA PHE A 58 -5.56 -0.53 6.36
C PHE A 58 -7.00 -0.24 5.92
N PRO A 59 -7.96 -1.11 6.28
CA PRO A 59 -9.38 -0.85 6.07
C PRO A 59 -9.86 0.37 6.87
N ASN A 60 -10.22 1.45 6.19
CA ASN A 60 -10.43 2.76 6.80
C ASN A 60 -11.90 3.04 7.14
N ASP A 61 -12.47 2.27 8.06
CA ASP A 61 -13.85 2.43 8.53
C ASP A 61 -14.10 3.77 9.25
N GLY A 62 -13.08 4.32 9.91
CA GLY A 62 -13.14 5.65 10.52
C GLY A 62 -13.42 6.80 9.54
N ASN A 63 -13.00 6.67 8.28
CA ASN A 63 -13.22 7.69 7.24
C ASN A 63 -14.19 7.24 6.13
N CYS A 64 -14.74 6.03 6.22
CA CYS A 64 -15.69 5.50 5.24
C CYS A 64 -16.98 5.04 5.92
N ARG A 65 -18.00 5.91 5.88
CA ARG A 65 -19.29 5.64 6.55
C ARG A 65 -19.95 4.35 6.06
N ARG A 66 -19.95 4.10 4.74
CA ARG A 66 -20.53 2.87 4.18
C ARG A 66 -19.76 1.62 4.60
N PHE A 67 -18.43 1.66 4.60
CA PHE A 67 -17.62 0.54 5.07
C PHE A 67 -17.83 0.25 6.56
N ALA A 68 -17.94 1.29 7.40
CA ALA A 68 -18.25 1.13 8.82
C ALA A 68 -19.62 0.47 9.05
N GLN A 69 -20.64 0.80 8.24
CA GLN A 69 -21.93 0.13 8.30
C GLN A 69 -21.82 -1.36 7.96
N LEU A 70 -21.15 -1.69 6.85
CA LEU A 70 -20.93 -3.07 6.44
C LEU A 70 -20.13 -3.86 7.50
N SER A 71 -19.03 -3.29 7.99
CA SER A 71 -18.19 -3.89 9.04
C SER A 71 -19.01 -4.25 10.28
N ARG A 72 -19.85 -3.32 10.78
CA ARG A 72 -20.74 -3.58 11.92
C ARG A 72 -21.78 -4.65 11.62
N ALA A 73 -22.34 -4.67 10.41
CA ALA A 73 -23.32 -5.68 10.03
C ALA A 73 -22.73 -7.10 10.01
N PHE A 74 -21.53 -7.26 9.45
CA PHE A 74 -20.81 -8.55 9.46
C PHE A 74 -20.40 -8.97 10.88
N ALA A 75 -19.96 -8.02 11.71
CA ALA A 75 -19.67 -8.29 13.12
C ALA A 75 -20.93 -8.71 13.89
N GLN A 76 -22.07 -8.03 13.67
CA GLN A 76 -23.35 -8.39 14.29
C GLN A 76 -23.82 -9.78 13.86
N ARG A 77 -23.75 -10.10 12.56
CA ARG A 77 -24.08 -11.43 12.04
C ARG A 77 -23.24 -12.53 12.71
N THR A 78 -21.96 -12.24 12.97
CA THR A 78 -21.07 -13.16 13.68
C THR A 78 -21.47 -13.30 15.15
N ALA A 79 -21.83 -12.20 15.81
CA ALA A 79 -22.35 -12.20 17.17
C ALA A 79 -23.64 -13.04 17.28
N ASP A 80 -24.61 -12.81 16.40
CA ASP A 80 -25.89 -13.54 16.36
C ASP A 80 -25.68 -15.05 16.17
N ARG A 81 -24.67 -15.45 15.40
CA ARG A 81 -24.32 -16.84 15.15
C ARG A 81 -23.64 -17.50 16.35
N TRP A 82 -22.72 -16.80 17.02
CA TRP A 82 -21.79 -17.43 17.97
C TRP A 82 -22.10 -17.17 19.44
N ASN A 83 -22.73 -16.05 19.80
CA ASN A 83 -22.83 -15.62 21.21
C ASN A 83 -23.54 -16.61 22.14
N ASP A 84 -24.50 -17.39 21.62
CA ASP A 84 -25.25 -18.37 22.40
C ASP A 84 -24.85 -19.82 22.11
N SER A 85 -23.78 -20.01 21.34
CA SER A 85 -23.21 -21.32 21.01
C SER A 85 -22.57 -22.00 22.23
N ASP A 86 -22.40 -23.32 22.15
CA ASP A 86 -21.72 -24.10 23.19
C ASP A 86 -20.22 -23.76 23.31
N ASP A 87 -19.63 -23.26 22.23
CA ASP A 87 -18.26 -22.75 22.23
C ASP A 87 -18.13 -21.47 23.07
N MET A 88 -19.05 -20.51 22.95
CA MET A 88 -19.05 -19.31 23.81
C MET A 88 -19.38 -19.64 25.26
N LYS A 89 -20.27 -20.61 25.51
CA LYS A 89 -20.50 -21.13 26.87
C LYS A 89 -19.24 -21.77 27.44
N TYR A 90 -18.47 -22.49 26.63
CA TYR A 90 -17.19 -23.08 27.04
C TYR A 90 -16.18 -21.99 27.42
N LEU A 91 -15.99 -20.97 26.59
CA LEU A 91 -15.11 -19.84 26.92
C LEU A 91 -15.56 -19.12 28.19
N THR A 92 -16.87 -18.88 28.34
CA THR A 92 -17.43 -18.21 29.52
C THR A 92 -17.14 -18.99 30.81
N ARG A 93 -17.30 -20.32 30.81
CA ARG A 93 -16.93 -21.14 31.98
C ARG A 93 -15.44 -21.09 32.29
N LEU A 94 -14.60 -21.02 31.27
CA LEU A 94 -13.15 -21.11 31.41
C LEU A 94 -12.52 -19.80 31.88
N ILE A 95 -12.86 -18.69 31.21
CA ILE A 95 -12.21 -17.38 31.41
C ILE A 95 -13.16 -16.26 31.85
N GLY A 96 -14.48 -16.48 31.89
CA GLY A 96 -15.47 -15.45 32.23
C GLY A 96 -15.26 -14.82 33.61
N LYS A 97 -14.74 -15.58 34.59
CA LYS A 97 -14.39 -15.06 35.93
C LYS A 97 -13.38 -13.91 35.91
N TRP A 98 -12.55 -13.83 34.86
CA TRP A 98 -11.51 -12.80 34.68
C TRP A 98 -11.99 -11.55 33.95
N MET A 99 -13.22 -11.55 33.43
CA MET A 99 -13.82 -10.36 32.82
C MET A 99 -13.98 -9.25 33.88
N PRO A 100 -14.07 -7.96 33.49
CA PRO A 100 -14.26 -6.85 34.43
C PRO A 100 -15.45 -7.06 35.38
N GLU A 101 -15.40 -6.53 36.60
CA GLU A 101 -16.53 -6.61 37.54
C GLU A 101 -17.78 -5.86 37.06
N SER A 102 -17.57 -4.85 36.22
CA SER A 102 -18.64 -4.09 35.59
C SER A 102 -19.36 -4.81 34.45
N SER A 103 -18.94 -6.03 34.07
CA SER A 103 -19.60 -6.83 33.03
C SER A 103 -20.42 -7.97 33.62
N ASP A 104 -21.29 -8.57 32.80
CA ASP A 104 -22.06 -9.77 33.12
C ASP A 104 -21.21 -11.06 33.16
N LYS A 105 -19.89 -10.93 33.05
CA LYS A 105 -18.90 -12.02 32.98
C LYS A 105 -19.11 -12.97 31.78
N LYS A 106 -19.98 -12.64 30.83
CA LYS A 106 -20.19 -13.41 29.60
C LYS A 106 -19.07 -13.11 28.61
N ILE A 107 -18.59 -14.15 27.93
CA ILE A 107 -17.72 -14.03 26.76
C ILE A 107 -18.60 -14.02 25.52
N ALA A 108 -18.47 -12.97 24.70
CA ALA A 108 -19.22 -12.81 23.46
C ALA A 108 -18.38 -12.08 22.41
N VAL A 109 -18.78 -12.17 21.14
CA VAL A 109 -18.15 -11.41 20.04
C VAL A 109 -18.15 -9.90 20.37
N ASP A 110 -19.29 -9.41 20.84
CA ASP A 110 -19.60 -8.02 21.16
C ASP A 110 -19.59 -7.71 22.67
N SER A 111 -19.05 -8.59 23.52
CA SER A 111 -18.86 -8.29 24.95
C SER A 111 -17.87 -7.15 25.17
N HIS A 112 -17.72 -6.70 26.42
CA HIS A 112 -16.76 -5.68 26.81
C HIS A 112 -15.86 -6.22 27.94
N PRO A 113 -14.59 -6.63 27.65
CA PRO A 113 -13.91 -6.62 26.34
C PRO A 113 -14.53 -7.57 25.30
N ARG A 114 -14.35 -7.23 24.01
CA ARG A 114 -14.76 -8.09 22.89
C ARG A 114 -13.92 -9.34 22.81
N LEU A 115 -14.42 -10.39 22.15
CA LEU A 115 -13.67 -11.62 21.90
C LEU A 115 -12.33 -11.35 21.21
N SER A 116 -12.30 -10.45 20.22
CA SER A 116 -11.08 -10.01 19.54
C SER A 116 -10.11 -9.26 20.46
N GLY A 117 -10.60 -8.51 21.46
CA GLY A 117 -9.75 -7.89 22.49
C GLY A 117 -9.13 -8.91 23.45
N ILE A 118 -9.87 -9.99 23.77
CA ILE A 118 -9.32 -11.11 24.54
C ILE A 118 -8.23 -11.83 23.74
N MET A 119 -8.47 -12.07 22.44
CA MET A 119 -7.48 -12.64 21.52
C MET A 119 -6.20 -11.80 21.47
N ASP A 120 -6.32 -10.48 21.34
CA ASP A 120 -5.19 -9.55 21.31
C ASP A 120 -4.38 -9.62 22.60
N THR A 121 -5.06 -9.67 23.76
CA THR A 121 -4.40 -9.83 25.07
C THR A 121 -3.63 -11.16 25.15
N ILE A 122 -4.25 -12.27 24.76
CA ILE A 122 -3.61 -13.59 24.76
C ILE A 122 -2.37 -13.58 23.86
N ASN A 123 -2.49 -13.09 22.63
CA ASN A 123 -1.40 -13.07 21.65
C ASN A 123 -0.27 -12.13 22.06
N SER A 124 -0.59 -10.97 22.63
CA SER A 124 0.38 -10.04 23.20
C SER A 124 1.19 -10.72 24.30
N THR A 125 0.54 -11.32 25.29
CA THR A 125 1.27 -12.01 26.38
C THR A 125 2.03 -13.25 25.93
N LEU A 126 1.62 -13.89 24.83
CA LEU A 126 2.35 -15.01 24.21
C LEU A 126 3.67 -14.58 23.59
N ALA A 127 3.73 -13.36 23.03
CA ALA A 127 4.92 -12.80 22.41
C ALA A 127 5.97 -12.28 23.42
N HIS A 128 5.61 -12.20 24.70
CA HIS A 128 6.45 -11.69 25.78
C HIS A 128 6.87 -12.81 26.76
N GLY A 129 7.73 -12.44 27.72
CA GLY A 129 8.27 -13.34 28.72
C GLY A 129 7.23 -13.85 29.73
N PRO A 130 7.64 -14.74 30.66
CA PRO A 130 6.74 -15.32 31.66
C PRO A 130 6.06 -14.28 32.57
N GLU A 131 6.66 -13.11 32.76
CA GLU A 131 6.19 -12.02 33.62
C GLU A 131 4.88 -11.39 33.17
N THR A 132 4.55 -11.44 31.88
CA THR A 132 3.30 -10.90 31.34
C THR A 132 2.22 -11.97 31.19
N ARG A 133 2.47 -13.22 31.59
CA ARG A 133 1.54 -14.33 31.32
C ARG A 133 0.23 -14.16 32.08
N LEU A 134 -0.85 -14.43 31.37
CA LEU A 134 -2.19 -14.56 31.93
C LEU A 134 -2.33 -15.89 32.71
N PRO A 135 -3.40 -16.04 33.51
CA PRO A 135 -3.77 -17.34 34.06
C PRO A 135 -3.83 -18.44 33.00
N LYS A 136 -3.43 -19.66 33.36
CA LYS A 136 -3.25 -20.78 32.42
C LYS A 136 -4.49 -21.10 31.58
N GLU A 137 -5.68 -20.79 32.10
CA GLU A 137 -6.97 -20.96 31.43
C GLU A 137 -7.05 -20.20 30.10
N PHE A 138 -6.36 -19.06 29.96
CA PHE A 138 -6.28 -18.30 28.71
C PHE A 138 -5.46 -18.98 27.62
N TYR A 139 -4.66 -19.99 27.97
CA TYR A 139 -3.80 -20.71 27.04
C TYR A 139 -4.31 -22.13 26.72
N ASP A 140 -5.54 -22.45 27.11
CA ASP A 140 -6.21 -23.69 26.67
C ASP A 140 -6.27 -23.74 25.14
N SER A 141 -5.87 -24.88 24.56
CA SER A 141 -5.74 -25.03 23.10
C SER A 141 -7.08 -24.91 22.40
N ARG A 142 -8.14 -25.52 22.95
CA ARG A 142 -9.50 -25.46 22.40
C ARG A 142 -10.03 -24.03 22.49
N ALA A 143 -9.81 -23.35 23.61
CA ALA A 143 -10.24 -21.97 23.79
C ALA A 143 -9.63 -21.05 22.74
N ARG A 144 -8.32 -21.16 22.51
CA ARG A 144 -7.60 -20.36 21.51
C ARG A 144 -8.08 -20.64 20.09
N GLU A 145 -8.34 -21.90 19.73
CA GLU A 145 -8.89 -22.27 18.42
C GLU A 145 -10.29 -21.68 18.19
N ILE A 146 -11.15 -21.70 19.22
CA ILE A 146 -12.48 -21.08 19.17
C ILE A 146 -12.37 -19.57 18.99
N ILE A 147 -11.57 -18.90 19.82
CA ILE A 147 -11.37 -17.44 19.80
C ILE A 147 -10.87 -17.01 18.41
N GLU A 148 -9.86 -17.70 17.88
CA GLU A 148 -9.24 -17.39 16.59
C GLU A 148 -10.22 -17.59 15.42
N ARG A 149 -10.94 -18.73 15.39
CA ARG A 149 -11.92 -19.01 14.34
C ARG A 149 -13.03 -17.97 14.29
N ILE A 150 -13.58 -17.59 15.44
CA ILE A 150 -14.67 -16.63 15.51
C ILE A 150 -14.16 -15.21 15.23
N GLY A 151 -12.97 -14.85 15.72
CA GLY A 151 -12.34 -13.56 15.40
C GLY A 151 -12.07 -13.39 13.91
N VAL A 152 -11.56 -14.43 13.24
CA VAL A 152 -11.37 -14.43 11.78
C VAL A 152 -12.70 -14.24 11.04
N GLU A 153 -13.76 -14.90 11.50
CA GLU A 153 -15.10 -14.73 10.90
C GLU A 153 -15.65 -13.31 11.09
N GLU A 154 -15.57 -12.76 12.32
CA GLU A 154 -16.04 -11.42 12.69
C GLU A 154 -15.42 -10.37 11.77
N TRP A 155 -14.11 -10.44 11.55
CA TRP A 155 -13.35 -9.41 10.85
C TRP A 155 -13.24 -9.62 9.35
N PHE A 156 -13.25 -10.88 8.86
CA PHE A 156 -12.86 -11.15 7.48
C PHE A 156 -13.92 -11.82 6.61
N SER A 157 -15.03 -12.32 7.16
CA SER A 157 -16.10 -12.94 6.35
C SER A 157 -16.67 -11.98 5.29
N GLY A 158 -16.75 -10.69 5.60
CA GLY A 158 -17.18 -9.65 4.66
C GLY A 158 -16.33 -9.55 3.41
N TYR A 159 -15.01 -9.67 3.53
CA TYR A 159 -14.12 -9.68 2.37
C TYR A 159 -14.37 -10.90 1.47
N ASN A 160 -14.71 -12.04 2.06
CA ASN A 160 -14.92 -13.27 1.30
C ASN A 160 -16.25 -13.25 0.54
N GLU A 161 -17.28 -12.65 1.12
CA GLU A 161 -18.68 -12.84 0.69
C GLU A 161 -19.30 -11.62 0.01
N ASN A 162 -18.73 -10.42 0.17
CA ASN A 162 -19.37 -9.18 -0.29
C ASN A 162 -18.38 -8.27 -1.05
N ARG A 163 -18.71 -7.98 -2.31
CA ARG A 163 -17.86 -7.19 -3.20
C ARG A 163 -17.71 -5.75 -2.74
N GLU A 164 -18.77 -5.12 -2.25
CA GLU A 164 -18.74 -3.75 -1.74
C GLU A 164 -17.81 -3.62 -0.51
N TYR A 165 -17.82 -4.64 0.37
CA TYR A 165 -16.93 -4.75 1.52
C TYR A 165 -15.46 -4.79 1.08
N ARG A 166 -15.13 -5.63 0.07
CA ARG A 166 -13.78 -5.66 -0.53
C ARG A 166 -13.39 -4.29 -1.08
N MET A 167 -14.29 -3.68 -1.84
CA MET A 167 -14.05 -2.43 -2.53
C MET A 167 -13.76 -1.27 -1.60
N LEU A 168 -14.57 -1.11 -0.55
CA LEU A 168 -14.43 -0.02 0.40
C LEU A 168 -13.37 -0.30 1.47
N GLY A 169 -13.13 -1.58 1.80
CA GLY A 169 -12.14 -1.97 2.79
C GLY A 169 -10.70 -1.95 2.25
N ILE A 170 -10.38 -2.82 1.29
CA ILE A 170 -8.99 -3.05 0.86
C ILE A 170 -8.74 -2.79 -0.64
N GLY A 171 -9.79 -2.56 -1.43
CA GLY A 171 -9.71 -2.36 -2.88
C GLY A 171 -8.77 -1.22 -3.29
N GLY A 172 -8.73 -0.13 -2.51
CA GLY A 172 -7.79 0.97 -2.76
C GLY A 172 -6.33 0.53 -2.77
N LEU A 173 -5.93 -0.32 -1.81
CA LEU A 173 -4.57 -0.85 -1.71
C LEU A 173 -4.24 -1.86 -2.80
N ILE A 174 -5.19 -2.74 -3.13
CA ILE A 174 -5.02 -3.68 -4.24
C ILE A 174 -4.82 -2.92 -5.55
N GLY A 175 -5.58 -1.85 -5.77
CA GLY A 175 -5.36 -0.95 -6.89
C GLY A 175 -3.96 -0.30 -6.85
N ASP A 176 -3.47 0.10 -5.67
CA ASP A 176 -2.10 0.62 -5.53
C ASP A 176 -1.03 -0.45 -5.90
N VAL A 177 -1.29 -1.73 -5.63
CA VAL A 177 -0.38 -2.85 -5.98
C VAL A 177 -0.38 -3.11 -7.48
N VAL A 178 -1.58 -3.24 -8.09
CA VAL A 178 -1.73 -3.47 -9.54
C VAL A 178 -1.16 -2.31 -10.35
N GLU A 179 -1.36 -1.07 -9.89
CA GLU A 179 -0.78 0.11 -10.52
C GLU A 179 0.74 0.03 -10.54
N ARG A 180 1.40 -0.30 -9.42
CA ARG A 180 2.88 -0.43 -9.38
C ARG A 180 3.39 -1.51 -10.33
N MET A 181 2.71 -2.65 -10.40
CA MET A 181 3.07 -3.72 -11.34
C MET A 181 2.88 -3.27 -12.79
N THR A 182 1.76 -2.64 -13.10
CA THR A 182 1.47 -2.06 -14.41
C THR A 182 2.54 -1.05 -14.82
N SER A 183 2.88 -0.11 -13.95
CA SER A 183 3.93 0.89 -14.23
C SER A 183 5.27 0.22 -14.53
N LYS A 184 5.59 -0.89 -13.84
CA LYS A 184 6.80 -1.67 -14.13
C LYS A 184 6.75 -2.35 -15.50
N ILE A 185 5.59 -2.88 -15.89
CA ILE A 185 5.35 -3.51 -17.20
C ILE A 185 5.49 -2.48 -18.33
N GLU A 186 4.90 -1.30 -18.16
CA GLU A 186 4.88 -0.26 -19.20
C GLU A 186 6.21 0.46 -19.36
N GLY A 187 7.18 0.23 -18.47
CA GLY A 187 8.43 1.01 -18.41
C GLY A 187 8.19 2.51 -18.19
N ALA A 188 6.96 2.87 -17.84
CA ALA A 188 6.58 4.22 -17.54
C ALA A 188 7.10 4.52 -16.14
N GLY A 189 7.85 5.61 -15.98
CA GLY A 189 8.33 6.13 -14.70
C GLY A 189 7.22 6.59 -13.74
N LEU A 190 6.02 6.02 -13.90
CA LEU A 190 4.81 6.25 -13.13
C LEU A 190 4.85 5.40 -11.86
N SER A 191 5.88 5.55 -11.06
CA SER A 191 5.61 5.47 -9.64
C SER A 191 4.92 6.79 -9.30
N ILE A 192 3.69 6.72 -8.82
CA ILE A 192 2.84 7.85 -8.38
C ILE A 192 3.47 8.72 -7.27
N ASN A 193 4.76 8.62 -6.98
CA ASN A 193 5.39 9.32 -5.88
C ASN A 193 6.64 10.04 -6.34
N GLU A 194 6.60 11.35 -6.23
CA GLU A 194 7.76 12.21 -6.04
C GLU A 194 8.50 11.76 -4.77
N ILE A 195 9.35 10.73 -4.85
CA ILE A 195 10.08 10.21 -3.68
C ILE A 195 11.32 11.07 -3.46
N GLY A 196 11.12 12.23 -2.79
CA GLY A 196 12.12 13.04 -2.06
C GLY A 196 13.42 13.46 -2.77
N GLY A 197 13.79 14.73 -2.69
CA GLY A 197 15.10 15.29 -3.11
C GLY A 197 16.18 15.17 -2.03
N GLU A 198 17.45 15.44 -2.38
CA GLU A 198 18.61 15.37 -1.47
C GLU A 198 18.48 16.26 -0.20
N ASN A 199 17.55 17.22 -0.24
CA ASN A 199 17.27 18.21 0.81
C ASN A 199 15.98 17.95 1.60
N GLY A 200 15.35 16.77 1.44
CA GLY A 200 14.09 16.44 2.11
C GLY A 200 12.85 17.12 1.53
N ARG A 201 12.94 17.77 0.36
CA ARG A 201 11.78 18.33 -0.36
C ARG A 201 11.15 17.30 -1.28
N LEU A 202 9.83 17.30 -1.39
CA LEU A 202 9.11 16.52 -2.41
C LEU A 202 9.34 17.15 -3.79
N GLY A 203 9.56 16.32 -4.81
CA GLY A 203 9.69 16.72 -6.21
C GLY A 203 10.08 15.55 -7.13
N MET A 204 9.92 15.72 -8.44
CA MET A 204 10.54 14.86 -9.45
C MET A 204 12.05 15.10 -9.50
N GLY A 205 12.88 14.05 -9.63
CA GLY A 205 14.31 14.24 -9.91
C GLY A 205 15.31 13.62 -8.94
N ARG A 206 15.18 12.31 -8.64
CA ARG A 206 16.38 11.48 -8.40
C ARG A 206 16.60 10.43 -9.49
N GLY A 207 15.63 10.20 -10.38
CA GLY A 207 15.65 9.10 -11.34
C GLY A 207 15.28 7.73 -10.72
N GLY A 208 15.27 7.61 -9.38
CA GLY A 208 14.87 6.39 -8.64
C GLY A 208 13.42 5.98 -8.82
N GLU A 209 12.53 6.96 -9.00
CA GLU A 209 11.11 6.81 -9.28
C GLU A 209 10.82 5.98 -10.55
N THR A 210 11.81 5.86 -11.43
CA THR A 210 11.72 5.07 -12.67
C THR A 210 12.26 3.63 -12.52
N GLY A 211 12.90 3.33 -11.39
CA GLY A 211 13.73 2.14 -11.18
C GLY A 211 13.28 1.22 -10.05
N ILE A 212 12.16 1.47 -9.36
CA ILE A 212 11.72 0.67 -8.21
C ILE A 212 11.68 -0.83 -8.57
N ARG A 213 12.42 -1.62 -7.79
CA ARG A 213 12.48 -3.09 -7.88
C ARG A 213 11.85 -3.78 -6.68
N PHE A 214 11.74 -3.05 -5.57
CA PHE A 214 11.22 -3.57 -4.32
C PHE A 214 10.39 -2.51 -3.62
N ALA A 215 9.24 -2.90 -3.09
CA ALA A 215 8.37 -2.06 -2.30
C ALA A 215 8.09 -2.75 -0.97
N LEU A 216 8.25 -2.02 0.13
CA LEU A 216 7.99 -2.48 1.49
C LEU A 216 6.98 -1.55 2.16
N SER A 217 5.92 -2.11 2.73
CA SER A 217 4.86 -1.36 3.38
C SER A 217 4.58 -1.85 4.80
N GLY A 218 4.69 -0.96 5.78
CA GLY A 218 4.32 -1.19 7.18
C GLY A 218 2.82 -1.07 7.35
N CYS A 219 2.17 -2.15 7.78
CA CYS A 219 0.72 -2.25 7.83
C CYS A 219 0.25 -3.06 9.05
N HIS A 220 -0.91 -3.71 8.94
CA HIS A 220 -1.63 -4.36 10.03
C HIS A 220 -2.08 -5.77 9.62
N ASP A 221 -2.40 -6.58 10.63
CA ASP A 221 -3.09 -7.86 10.45
C ASP A 221 -4.34 -7.75 9.59
N THR A 222 -5.18 -6.73 9.85
CA THR A 222 -6.38 -6.43 9.06
C THR A 222 -6.07 -6.16 7.60
N THR A 223 -4.90 -5.59 7.30
CA THR A 223 -4.42 -5.40 5.93
C THR A 223 -4.10 -6.73 5.27
N LEU A 224 -3.32 -7.59 5.95
CA LEU A 224 -2.88 -8.87 5.39
C LEU A 224 -4.06 -9.82 5.15
N ALA A 225 -4.88 -10.03 6.19
CA ALA A 225 -6.07 -10.87 6.08
C ALA A 225 -7.10 -10.28 5.12
N GLY A 226 -7.30 -8.95 5.11
CA GLY A 226 -8.19 -8.28 4.16
C GLY A 226 -7.77 -8.52 2.71
N ILE A 227 -6.47 -8.38 2.39
CA ILE A 227 -5.91 -8.68 1.07
C ILE A 227 -6.12 -10.16 0.71
N LEU A 228 -5.64 -11.08 1.54
CA LEU A 228 -5.66 -12.51 1.22
C LEU A 228 -7.08 -13.01 1.08
N THR A 229 -8.00 -12.54 1.92
CA THR A 229 -9.40 -12.95 1.88
C THR A 229 -10.07 -12.37 0.63
N SER A 230 -9.80 -11.10 0.28
CA SER A 230 -10.35 -10.47 -0.93
C SER A 230 -9.86 -11.11 -2.24
N LEU A 231 -8.69 -11.74 -2.20
CA LEU A 231 -8.13 -12.53 -3.30
C LEU A 231 -8.56 -14.01 -3.27
N GLY A 232 -9.41 -14.41 -2.33
CA GLY A 232 -9.86 -15.81 -2.17
C GLY A 232 -8.74 -16.77 -1.74
N ALA A 233 -7.64 -16.23 -1.21
CA ALA A 233 -6.41 -16.96 -0.92
C ALA A 233 -6.18 -17.21 0.59
N PHE A 234 -7.05 -16.69 1.47
CA PHE A 234 -6.91 -16.85 2.93
C PHE A 234 -7.54 -18.14 3.49
N GLY A 235 -8.29 -18.90 2.69
CA GLY A 235 -9.20 -19.95 3.18
C GLY A 235 -8.61 -20.90 4.23
N GLY A 236 -9.13 -20.83 5.47
CA GLY A 236 -8.72 -21.67 6.60
C GLY A 236 -7.50 -21.14 7.38
N GLU A 237 -6.95 -20.00 6.99
CA GLU A 237 -5.85 -19.36 7.71
C GLU A 237 -6.29 -18.78 9.05
N LYS A 238 -5.33 -18.76 9.96
CA LYS A 238 -5.44 -18.18 11.29
C LYS A 238 -5.23 -16.68 11.26
N TRP A 239 -5.58 -15.99 12.34
CA TRP A 239 -5.33 -14.56 12.47
C TRP A 239 -3.84 -14.25 12.18
N PRO A 240 -3.52 -13.21 11.38
CA PRO A 240 -2.12 -12.94 11.04
C PRO A 240 -1.25 -12.69 12.27
N PRO A 241 -0.18 -13.46 12.50
CA PRO A 241 0.69 -13.26 13.66
C PRO A 241 1.58 -12.03 13.48
N TYR A 242 2.22 -11.58 14.56
CA TYR A 242 3.26 -10.55 14.47
C TYR A 242 4.33 -10.93 13.45
N THR A 243 4.89 -9.92 12.76
CA THR A 243 5.93 -10.07 11.73
C THR A 243 5.53 -10.88 10.49
N SER A 244 4.26 -11.26 10.37
CA SER A 244 3.75 -11.87 9.14
C SER A 244 3.78 -10.89 7.97
N HIS A 245 3.87 -11.42 6.75
CA HIS A 245 4.00 -10.61 5.54
C HIS A 245 3.35 -11.28 4.33
N ILE A 246 2.97 -10.46 3.36
CA ILE A 246 2.59 -10.89 2.01
C ILE A 246 3.65 -10.40 1.03
N ALA A 247 4.13 -11.30 0.18
CA ALA A 247 4.95 -10.94 -0.97
C ALA A 247 4.12 -11.03 -2.25
N PHE A 248 4.10 -9.93 -3.01
CA PHE A 248 3.58 -9.88 -4.36
C PHE A 248 4.76 -9.86 -5.33
N GLU A 249 4.86 -10.88 -6.17
CA GLU A 249 6.01 -11.08 -7.07
C GLU A 249 5.52 -10.98 -8.52
N LEU A 250 6.15 -10.11 -9.32
CA LEU A 250 5.89 -9.95 -10.74
C LEU A 250 7.00 -10.61 -11.56
N PHE A 251 6.64 -11.49 -12.47
CA PHE A 251 7.52 -12.21 -13.38
C PHE A 251 7.27 -11.81 -14.82
N LYS A 252 8.32 -11.88 -15.65
CA LYS A 252 8.23 -11.80 -17.10
C LYS A 252 8.75 -13.11 -17.68
N GLU A 253 8.01 -13.73 -18.58
CA GLU A 253 8.49 -14.89 -19.33
C GLU A 253 9.67 -14.48 -20.21
N LYS A 254 10.69 -15.36 -20.25
CA LYS A 254 11.89 -15.11 -21.03
C LYS A 254 11.58 -15.40 -22.50
N ASP A 255 11.77 -14.40 -23.36
CA ASP A 255 11.68 -14.63 -24.80
C ASP A 255 12.78 -15.62 -25.25
N HIS A 256 12.40 -16.65 -26.00
CA HIS A 256 13.34 -17.63 -26.55
C HIS A 256 14.38 -17.00 -27.52
N GLY A 257 14.18 -15.73 -27.95
CA GLY A 257 15.11 -14.96 -28.78
C GLY A 257 16.11 -14.05 -28.03
N ASP A 258 15.88 -13.75 -26.75
CA ASP A 258 16.72 -12.84 -25.95
C ASP A 258 18.00 -13.50 -25.41
N ALA A 259 18.13 -14.83 -25.51
CA ALA A 259 19.36 -15.53 -25.17
C ALA A 259 20.52 -15.21 -26.15
N ALA A 260 20.22 -14.77 -27.38
CA ALA A 260 21.21 -14.47 -28.42
C ALA A 260 21.71 -13.00 -28.40
N LYS A 261 21.01 -12.12 -27.69
CA LYS A 261 21.42 -10.73 -27.46
C LYS A 261 21.48 -10.54 -25.96
N GLY A 262 22.64 -10.80 -25.35
CA GLY A 262 22.87 -10.47 -23.95
C GLY A 262 22.59 -8.99 -23.73
N HIS A 263 21.37 -8.66 -23.33
CA HIS A 263 20.98 -7.32 -22.97
C HIS A 263 21.38 -7.15 -21.50
N PRO A 264 22.38 -6.31 -21.19
CA PRO A 264 22.87 -6.13 -19.82
C PRO A 264 21.95 -5.16 -19.06
N SER A 265 20.63 -5.21 -19.27
CA SER A 265 19.71 -4.21 -18.69
C SER A 265 19.73 -4.22 -17.16
N ASP A 266 20.22 -5.29 -16.53
CA ASP A 266 20.42 -5.39 -15.09
C ASP A 266 21.88 -5.28 -14.62
N ALA A 267 22.88 -5.38 -15.52
CA ALA A 267 24.29 -5.46 -15.14
C ALA A 267 25.03 -4.11 -15.18
N ASP A 268 24.58 -3.14 -15.97
CA ASP A 268 25.29 -1.86 -16.16
C ASP A 268 25.11 -0.84 -15.01
N PHE A 269 24.22 -1.10 -14.06
CA PHE A 269 23.91 -0.17 -12.96
C PHE A 269 24.80 -0.32 -11.71
N LEU A 270 25.80 -1.22 -11.75
CA LEU A 270 26.82 -1.34 -10.70
C LEU A 270 27.93 -0.28 -10.82
N THR A 271 27.86 0.59 -11.82
CA THR A 271 28.69 1.80 -11.83
C THR A 271 28.14 2.79 -10.80
N PRO A 272 28.98 3.43 -9.97
CA PRO A 272 28.52 4.48 -9.08
C PRO A 272 27.97 5.61 -9.94
N THR A 273 26.66 5.68 -10.11
CA THR A 273 26.00 6.88 -10.62
C THR A 273 26.13 7.90 -9.50
N THR A 274 27.12 8.79 -9.61
CA THR A 274 27.06 10.05 -8.88
C THR A 274 25.80 10.75 -9.37
N PRO A 275 24.75 10.92 -8.54
CA PRO A 275 23.55 11.62 -8.98
C PRO A 275 23.96 13.05 -9.35
N ALA A 276 23.39 13.59 -10.42
CA ALA A 276 23.54 15.01 -10.69
C ALA A 276 22.88 15.78 -9.53
N SER A 277 23.66 16.60 -8.82
CA SER A 277 23.15 17.49 -7.79
C SER A 277 21.99 18.32 -8.34
N THR A 278 20.92 18.42 -7.55
CA THR A 278 19.76 19.27 -7.87
C THR A 278 20.01 20.75 -7.54
N GLU A 279 21.22 21.11 -7.13
CA GLU A 279 21.60 22.52 -7.00
C GLU A 279 21.54 23.22 -8.37
N PRO A 280 20.85 24.37 -8.48
CA PRO A 280 21.05 25.22 -9.63
C PRO A 280 22.53 25.61 -9.66
N LYS A 281 23.26 25.16 -10.69
CA LYS A 281 24.60 25.65 -10.97
C LYS A 281 24.51 27.17 -11.05
N SER A 282 25.06 27.87 -10.06
CA SER A 282 25.19 29.32 -10.09
C SER A 282 25.94 29.68 -11.36
N GLN A 283 25.24 30.29 -12.32
CA GLN A 283 25.89 30.90 -13.46
C GLN A 283 26.82 32.00 -12.94
N PRO A 284 28.06 32.12 -13.45
CA PRO A 284 28.89 33.25 -13.10
C PRO A 284 28.22 34.51 -13.65
N GLN A 285 27.66 35.34 -12.77
CA GLN A 285 27.16 36.65 -13.15
C GLN A 285 28.33 37.48 -13.66
N GLN A 286 28.19 37.89 -14.91
CA GLN A 286 29.09 38.78 -15.61
C GLN A 286 28.81 40.20 -15.12
N GLY A 287 29.75 40.76 -14.37
CA GLY A 287 29.76 42.18 -14.01
C GLY A 287 29.62 42.45 -12.52
N ASP A 288 30.75 42.54 -11.81
CA ASP A 288 31.05 43.77 -11.07
C ASP A 288 32.54 43.84 -10.71
N GLN A 289 33.09 45.04 -10.86
CA GLN A 289 34.51 45.33 -10.70
C GLN A 289 34.96 45.19 -9.24
N VAL A 290 36.04 44.43 -9.09
CA VAL A 290 37.12 44.50 -8.10
C VAL A 290 37.03 45.63 -7.08
N SER A 291 36.82 45.27 -5.81
CA SER A 291 37.61 45.80 -4.69
C SER A 291 37.64 44.79 -3.53
N LYS A 292 38.80 44.18 -3.29
CA LYS A 292 39.06 43.32 -2.12
C LYS A 292 39.43 44.20 -0.92
N PRO A 293 38.88 43.98 0.28
CA PRO A 293 39.56 44.30 1.52
C PRO A 293 40.23 43.06 2.12
N GLY A 294 41.39 43.28 2.73
CA GLY A 294 42.39 42.28 3.08
C GLY A 294 42.15 41.45 4.35
N PHE A 295 43.10 40.54 4.53
CA PHE A 295 43.16 39.35 5.37
C PHE A 295 43.14 39.54 6.91
N PHE A 296 42.65 40.65 7.46
CA PHE A 296 42.77 40.95 8.91
C PHE A 296 41.48 41.33 9.66
N ALA A 297 40.28 41.20 9.07
CA ALA A 297 39.04 41.72 9.66
C ALA A 297 37.91 40.70 9.88
N SER A 298 38.20 39.51 10.43
CA SER A 298 37.15 38.66 11.06
C SER A 298 37.66 37.90 12.29
N PHE A 299 38.58 38.52 13.05
CA PHE A 299 39.02 38.06 14.37
C PHE A 299 38.20 38.68 15.53
N LEU A 300 37.08 39.36 15.26
CA LEU A 300 36.23 39.97 16.28
C LEU A 300 34.76 39.77 15.92
N GLY A 301 34.14 38.78 16.54
CA GLY A 301 32.71 38.51 16.43
C GLY A 301 31.88 39.70 16.91
N LEU A 302 31.07 40.25 16.00
CA LEU A 302 29.99 41.18 16.32
C LEU A 302 28.77 40.84 15.45
N ARG A 303 27.75 40.31 16.12
CA ARG A 303 26.35 40.30 15.66
C ARG A 303 25.80 41.72 15.80
N SER A 304 24.89 42.14 14.91
CA SER A 304 23.62 42.77 15.30
C SER A 304 22.65 43.01 14.14
N PRO A 305 21.34 43.21 14.42
CA PRO A 305 20.22 42.83 13.55
C PRO A 305 19.33 44.04 13.14
N SER A 306 18.32 43.78 12.30
CA SER A 306 17.05 44.53 12.23
C SER A 306 16.04 43.71 11.42
N SER A 307 14.90 43.21 11.97
CA SER A 307 13.65 43.94 12.29
C SER A 307 13.12 44.75 11.10
N SER A 308 11.85 44.76 10.69
CA SER A 308 10.57 44.22 11.15
C SER A 308 9.50 44.81 10.21
N THR A 309 8.31 44.16 10.08
CA THR A 309 6.94 44.76 9.95
C THR A 309 6.66 45.75 8.78
N ASP A 310 5.53 45.84 8.07
CA ASP A 310 4.10 45.53 8.21
C ASP A 310 3.48 45.69 6.80
N ALA A 311 2.57 44.82 6.32
CA ALA A 311 1.11 44.88 6.40
C ALA A 311 0.36 45.84 5.42
N ASN A 312 -0.69 45.27 4.82
CA ASN A 312 -1.94 45.85 4.28
C ASN A 312 -1.98 46.53 2.90
N SER A 313 -2.76 45.94 1.97
CA SER A 313 -4.14 46.39 1.58
C SER A 313 -4.59 45.67 0.27
N ARG A 314 -5.66 44.85 0.33
CA ARG A 314 -7.02 45.06 -0.23
C ARG A 314 -7.11 45.35 -1.75
N ASP A 315 -7.48 44.31 -2.51
CA ASP A 315 -8.56 44.15 -3.53
C ASP A 315 -9.34 45.39 -4.08
N PRO A 316 -10.08 45.33 -5.23
CA PRO A 316 -10.44 44.15 -6.05
C PRO A 316 -10.49 44.32 -7.60
N SER A 317 -10.64 43.17 -8.28
CA SER A 317 -11.31 42.86 -9.56
C SER A 317 -11.73 43.96 -10.57
N SER A 318 -11.38 43.76 -11.86
CA SER A 318 -12.36 43.73 -12.97
C SER A 318 -11.74 43.28 -14.31
N ASN A 319 -12.54 42.57 -15.10
CA ASN A 319 -12.28 41.97 -16.42
C ASN A 319 -11.90 42.98 -17.52
N THR A 320 -11.11 42.56 -18.52
CA THR A 320 -11.47 42.56 -19.95
C THR A 320 -10.31 42.11 -20.89
N SER A 321 -10.63 41.10 -21.70
CA SER A 321 -10.44 41.01 -23.16
C SER A 321 -9.10 41.30 -23.88
N ALA A 322 -8.63 40.25 -24.55
CA ALA A 322 -8.26 40.18 -25.99
C ALA A 322 -6.82 40.48 -26.47
N THR A 323 -6.26 39.43 -27.09
CA THR A 323 -5.47 39.38 -28.35
C THR A 323 -4.23 40.25 -28.52
N SER A 324 -3.05 39.63 -28.71
CA SER A 324 -2.42 39.47 -30.04
C SER A 324 -0.99 38.92 -29.96
N SER A 325 -0.67 38.18 -31.02
CA SER A 325 0.61 37.59 -31.42
C SER A 325 1.83 38.50 -31.38
N LEU A 326 3.02 37.92 -31.15
CA LEU A 326 4.14 37.89 -32.11
C LEU A 326 5.38 37.17 -31.51
N SER A 327 5.88 36.17 -32.22
CA SER A 327 7.19 35.55 -32.01
C SER A 327 8.33 36.48 -32.41
N PRO A 328 9.57 36.22 -31.94
CA PRO A 328 10.59 35.86 -32.94
C PRO A 328 11.52 34.72 -32.51
N LEU A 329 12.04 34.08 -33.56
CA LEU A 329 13.03 33.01 -33.60
C LEU A 329 14.36 33.38 -32.93
N SER A 330 15.01 32.38 -32.31
CA SER A 330 16.47 32.16 -32.38
C SER A 330 16.81 30.75 -31.93
N THR A 331 17.37 29.94 -32.83
CA THR A 331 17.98 28.64 -32.54
C THR A 331 19.42 28.81 -32.05
N PRO A 332 19.95 27.86 -31.26
CA PRO A 332 21.18 27.22 -31.72
C PRO A 332 21.25 25.70 -31.48
N SER A 333 21.82 25.03 -32.48
CA SER A 333 22.84 23.97 -32.40
C SER A 333 22.59 22.70 -31.57
N LEU A 334 22.25 21.65 -32.33
CA LEU A 334 22.46 20.21 -32.11
C LEU A 334 23.59 19.83 -31.13
N SER A 335 23.23 19.08 -30.09
CA SER A 335 24.11 18.09 -29.47
C SER A 335 23.40 16.73 -29.43
N ARG A 336 24.18 15.67 -29.65
CA ARG A 336 23.77 14.31 -30.01
C ARG A 336 22.81 13.65 -29.01
N SER A 337 21.60 13.36 -29.50
CA SER A 337 20.78 12.16 -29.29
C SER A 337 21.32 11.12 -28.28
N SER A 338 20.81 11.15 -27.06
CA SER A 338 20.54 9.94 -26.27
C SER A 338 19.08 9.53 -26.54
N THR A 339 18.87 8.52 -27.37
CA THR A 339 17.56 7.89 -27.60
C THR A 339 17.13 7.13 -26.36
N ILE A 340 16.52 7.83 -25.41
CA ILE A 340 15.56 7.23 -24.47
C ILE A 340 14.21 7.34 -25.18
N SER A 341 13.63 6.19 -25.54
CA SER A 341 12.32 6.10 -26.18
C SER A 341 11.25 6.86 -25.40
N PRO A 342 10.24 7.42 -26.08
CA PRO A 342 9.32 8.38 -25.49
C PRO A 342 8.49 7.70 -24.40
N SER A 343 8.44 8.35 -23.23
CA SER A 343 7.44 8.11 -22.20
C SER A 343 6.06 7.95 -22.86
N VAL A 344 5.43 6.79 -22.66
CA VAL A 344 4.06 6.51 -23.12
C VAL A 344 3.18 7.73 -22.78
N PRO A 345 2.44 8.31 -23.75
CA PRO A 345 1.58 9.45 -23.48
C PRO A 345 0.59 9.15 -22.34
N PRO A 346 0.24 10.11 -21.46
CA PRO A 346 -0.61 9.84 -20.30
C PRO A 346 -1.95 9.15 -20.60
N LYS A 347 -2.51 9.41 -21.79
CA LYS A 347 -3.76 8.80 -22.29
C LYS A 347 -3.63 7.31 -22.66
N ASP A 348 -2.41 6.83 -22.88
CA ASP A 348 -2.11 5.47 -23.35
C ASP A 348 -1.62 4.56 -22.20
N LEU A 349 -1.68 5.05 -20.94
CA LEU A 349 -1.29 4.33 -19.73
C LEU A 349 -2.37 3.35 -19.28
N ILE A 350 -1.95 2.20 -18.76
CA ILE A 350 -2.85 1.19 -18.20
C ILE A 350 -3.17 1.48 -16.73
N ALA A 351 -2.31 2.23 -16.04
CA ALA A 351 -2.43 2.54 -14.62
C ALA A 351 -3.85 3.02 -14.25
N ARG A 352 -4.50 2.32 -13.32
CA ARG A 352 -5.89 2.54 -12.83
C ARG A 352 -7.03 2.38 -13.83
N THR A 353 -6.75 2.10 -15.09
CA THR A 353 -7.80 1.75 -16.07
C THR A 353 -8.19 0.27 -15.89
N PRO A 354 -9.48 -0.05 -15.72
CA PRO A 354 -9.95 -1.45 -15.64
C PRO A 354 -9.57 -2.24 -16.89
N HIS A 355 -9.28 -3.53 -16.75
CA HIS A 355 -8.91 -4.40 -17.87
C HIS A 355 -9.95 -4.40 -19.00
N SER A 356 -11.25 -4.40 -18.67
CA SER A 356 -12.35 -4.29 -19.64
C SER A 356 -12.30 -3.02 -20.50
N GLU A 357 -11.74 -1.93 -19.98
CA GLU A 357 -11.67 -0.62 -20.63
C GLU A 357 -10.36 -0.44 -21.45
N LEU A 358 -9.45 -1.44 -21.43
CA LEU A 358 -8.19 -1.39 -22.18
C LEU A 358 -8.38 -1.67 -23.68
N SER A 359 -7.64 -0.94 -24.50
CA SER A 359 -7.48 -1.25 -25.93
C SER A 359 -6.71 -2.55 -26.14
N GLU A 360 -6.85 -3.16 -27.32
CA GLU A 360 -6.14 -4.40 -27.66
C GLU A 360 -4.62 -4.24 -27.67
N SER A 361 -4.09 -3.05 -27.98
CA SER A 361 -2.66 -2.76 -27.86
C SER A 361 -2.21 -2.70 -26.41
N GLN A 362 -3.03 -2.14 -25.52
CA GLN A 362 -2.78 -2.10 -24.09
C GLN A 362 -2.77 -3.50 -23.48
N LYS A 363 -3.78 -4.33 -23.81
CA LYS A 363 -3.86 -5.72 -23.33
C LYS A 363 -2.63 -6.53 -23.74
N ARG A 364 -2.20 -6.44 -25.00
CA ARG A 364 -0.98 -7.12 -25.50
C ARG A 364 0.30 -6.77 -24.75
N ARG A 365 0.37 -5.61 -24.09
CA ARG A 365 1.55 -5.25 -23.28
C ARG A 365 1.60 -5.99 -21.94
N LEU A 366 0.46 -6.52 -21.47
CA LEU A 366 0.36 -7.33 -20.26
C LEU A 366 0.72 -8.80 -20.50
N ASP A 367 0.77 -9.24 -21.76
CA ASP A 367 1.11 -10.60 -22.15
C ASP A 367 2.52 -10.98 -21.70
N GLY A 368 2.70 -12.26 -21.32
CA GLY A 368 3.98 -12.78 -20.85
C GLY A 368 4.38 -12.31 -19.45
N TYR A 369 3.52 -11.58 -18.73
CA TYR A 369 3.71 -11.26 -17.32
C TYR A 369 2.85 -12.14 -16.41
N TYR A 370 3.41 -12.47 -15.24
CA TYR A 370 2.79 -13.38 -14.28
C TYR A 370 2.95 -12.88 -12.86
N VAL A 371 2.00 -13.21 -11.99
CA VAL A 371 1.99 -12.80 -10.58
C VAL A 371 1.94 -14.02 -9.68
N ARG A 372 2.78 -14.01 -8.64
CA ARG A 372 2.70 -14.96 -7.53
C ARG A 372 2.50 -14.22 -6.22
N ILE A 373 1.75 -14.84 -5.32
CA ILE A 373 1.51 -14.33 -3.97
C ILE A 373 2.05 -15.34 -2.97
N ARG A 374 2.74 -14.83 -1.94
CA ARG A 374 3.20 -15.63 -0.82
C ARG A 374 2.73 -15.03 0.50
N TYR A 375 2.34 -15.86 1.45
CA TYR A 375 2.03 -15.47 2.82
C TYR A 375 2.92 -16.23 3.78
N ASN A 376 3.80 -15.51 4.49
CA ASN A 376 4.86 -16.11 5.31
C ASN A 376 5.62 -17.19 4.53
N ASP A 377 6.12 -16.80 3.36
CA ASP A 377 6.82 -17.65 2.40
C ASP A 377 6.04 -18.82 1.79
N ARG A 378 4.82 -19.12 2.25
CA ARG A 378 3.96 -20.14 1.62
C ARG A 378 3.31 -19.57 0.37
N VAL A 379 3.36 -20.33 -0.72
CA VAL A 379 2.75 -19.95 -1.99
C VAL A 379 1.23 -20.05 -1.88
N MET A 380 0.56 -18.96 -2.20
CA MET A 380 -0.90 -18.84 -2.13
C MET A 380 -1.52 -19.06 -3.51
N LYS A 381 -2.79 -19.48 -3.53
CA LYS A 381 -3.55 -19.74 -4.76
C LYS A 381 -4.79 -18.88 -4.80
N ILE A 382 -4.96 -18.13 -5.89
CA ILE A 382 -6.18 -17.37 -6.17
C ILE A 382 -7.09 -18.27 -7.00
N PRO A 383 -8.38 -18.44 -6.63
CA PRO A 383 -9.32 -19.30 -7.36
C PRO A 383 -9.36 -19.04 -8.88
N ALA A 384 -9.44 -17.79 -9.31
CA ALA A 384 -9.47 -17.43 -10.74
C ALA A 384 -8.20 -17.87 -11.51
N CYS A 385 -7.05 -17.91 -10.86
CA CYS A 385 -5.79 -18.29 -11.50
C CYS A 385 -5.73 -19.80 -11.80
N ALA A 386 -6.53 -20.62 -11.11
CA ALA A 386 -6.63 -22.05 -11.39
C ALA A 386 -7.38 -22.37 -12.70
N GLN A 387 -8.10 -21.39 -13.28
CA GLN A 387 -8.85 -21.59 -14.52
C GLN A 387 -7.92 -21.73 -15.73
N PRO A 388 -8.29 -22.53 -16.76
CA PRO A 388 -7.52 -22.65 -17.99
C PRO A 388 -7.24 -21.28 -18.64
N GLY A 389 -5.99 -21.02 -19.01
CA GLY A 389 -5.55 -19.76 -19.61
C GLY A 389 -5.15 -18.67 -18.60
N ASN A 390 -5.48 -18.82 -17.32
CA ASN A 390 -5.19 -17.82 -16.29
C ASN A 390 -3.90 -18.08 -15.50
N ASN A 391 -3.08 -19.04 -15.94
CA ASN A 391 -1.85 -19.42 -15.26
C ASN A 391 -0.71 -19.75 -16.20
N TYR A 392 0.50 -19.73 -15.65
CA TYR A 392 1.70 -20.19 -16.34
C TYR A 392 1.72 -21.71 -16.44
N ARG A 393 1.47 -22.26 -17.64
CA ARG A 393 1.69 -23.69 -17.98
C ARG A 393 1.04 -24.68 -17.00
N GLY A 394 -0.15 -24.36 -16.49
CA GLY A 394 -0.89 -25.21 -15.55
C GLY A 394 -0.55 -24.97 -14.06
N ASP A 395 0.43 -24.12 -13.73
CA ASP A 395 0.73 -23.77 -12.34
C ASP A 395 -0.30 -22.77 -11.80
N ALA A 396 -1.35 -23.28 -11.15
CA ALA A 396 -2.42 -22.49 -10.54
C ALA A 396 -1.95 -21.46 -9.48
N SER A 397 -0.67 -21.51 -9.04
CA SER A 397 -0.10 -20.54 -8.12
C SER A 397 0.63 -19.36 -8.79
N LEU A 398 0.83 -19.44 -10.11
CA LEU A 398 1.49 -18.43 -10.92
C LEU A 398 0.50 -17.89 -11.96
N CYS A 399 -0.23 -16.85 -11.56
CA CYS A 399 -1.31 -16.25 -12.33
C CYS A 399 -0.78 -15.50 -13.54
N THR A 400 -1.51 -15.47 -14.67
CA THR A 400 -1.26 -14.42 -15.67
C THR A 400 -1.53 -13.05 -15.05
N PHE A 401 -0.75 -12.04 -15.43
CA PHE A 401 -0.98 -10.68 -14.93
C PHE A 401 -2.37 -10.18 -15.33
N GLU A 402 -2.86 -10.55 -16.52
CA GLU A 402 -4.24 -10.30 -16.95
C GLU A 402 -5.26 -10.83 -15.95
N ALA A 403 -5.20 -12.12 -15.60
CA ALA A 403 -6.18 -12.72 -14.69
C ALA A 403 -6.11 -12.07 -13.30
N PHE A 404 -4.91 -11.82 -12.79
CA PHE A 404 -4.73 -11.11 -11.51
C PHE A 404 -5.33 -9.70 -11.54
N LYS A 405 -5.08 -8.94 -12.63
CA LYS A 405 -5.62 -7.60 -12.83
C LYS A 405 -7.15 -7.62 -12.90
N ARG A 406 -7.76 -8.57 -13.61
CA ARG A 406 -9.23 -8.70 -13.70
C ARG A 406 -9.88 -9.00 -12.35
N VAL A 407 -9.30 -9.89 -11.55
CA VAL A 407 -9.74 -10.14 -10.16
C VAL A 407 -9.68 -8.85 -9.34
N ALA A 408 -8.55 -8.14 -9.40
CA ALA A 408 -8.35 -6.90 -8.66
C ALA A 408 -9.33 -5.80 -9.10
N ASP A 409 -9.43 -5.52 -10.40
CA ASP A 409 -10.32 -4.51 -10.98
C ASP A 409 -11.79 -4.79 -10.65
N GLY A 410 -12.14 -6.06 -10.44
CA GLY A 410 -13.44 -6.50 -9.95
C GLY A 410 -13.88 -5.79 -8.66
N TYR A 411 -12.97 -5.29 -7.81
CA TYR A 411 -13.33 -4.57 -6.58
C TYR A 411 -12.45 -3.34 -6.30
N VAL A 412 -11.65 -2.85 -7.24
CA VAL A 412 -10.94 -1.57 -7.05
C VAL A 412 -11.95 -0.40 -7.16
N PRO A 413 -12.04 0.50 -6.16
CA PRO A 413 -12.96 1.62 -6.21
C PRO A 413 -12.54 2.64 -7.27
N LYS A 414 -13.48 3.09 -8.11
CA LYS A 414 -13.25 4.19 -9.08
C LYS A 414 -13.06 5.52 -8.36
N ASN A 415 -13.86 5.76 -7.31
CA ASN A 415 -13.73 6.92 -6.44
C ASN A 415 -14.19 6.56 -5.03
N TRP A 416 -13.22 6.14 -4.21
CA TRP A 416 -13.48 5.66 -2.86
C TRP A 416 -14.24 6.68 -1.99
N LYS A 417 -13.90 7.98 -2.08
CA LYS A 417 -14.57 9.04 -1.28
C LYS A 417 -16.05 9.16 -1.61
N VAL A 418 -16.41 9.11 -2.90
CA VAL A 418 -17.81 9.13 -3.34
C VAL A 418 -18.52 7.85 -2.91
N GLN A 419 -17.90 6.69 -3.15
CA GLN A 419 -18.49 5.38 -2.86
C GLN A 419 -18.68 5.13 -1.35
N CYS A 420 -17.84 5.74 -0.50
CA CYS A 420 -18.02 5.72 0.96
C CYS A 420 -19.26 6.47 1.47
N GLY A 421 -19.86 7.33 0.64
CA GLY A 421 -21.10 8.05 0.92
C GLY A 421 -22.34 7.46 0.22
N GLN A 422 -22.19 6.40 -0.56
CA GLN A 422 -23.30 5.74 -1.27
C GLN A 422 -23.94 4.66 -0.40
N ASN A 423 -25.17 4.25 -0.76
CA ASN A 423 -25.91 3.14 -0.15
C ASN A 423 -26.08 3.26 1.39
N ILE A 424 -26.02 4.48 1.93
CA ILE A 424 -26.14 4.75 3.37
C ILE A 424 -27.58 4.64 3.84
N GLU A 425 -28.56 5.02 3.01
CA GLU A 425 -29.97 5.14 3.37
C GLU A 425 -30.76 3.84 3.18
N ASP A 426 -30.34 2.97 2.27
CA ASP A 426 -30.93 1.64 2.12
C ASP A 426 -30.82 0.85 3.44
N ALA A 427 -29.80 1.15 4.26
CA ALA A 427 -29.58 0.55 5.59
C ALA A 427 -30.52 1.06 6.68
N ALA A 428 -31.17 2.21 6.48
CA ALA A 428 -32.13 2.75 7.43
C ALA A 428 -33.55 2.17 7.24
N LYS A 429 -33.82 1.51 6.10
CA LYS A 429 -35.12 0.90 5.77
C LYS A 429 -35.20 -0.59 6.09
N GLY A 430 -34.07 -1.24 6.38
CA GLY A 430 -34.00 -2.59 6.93
C GLY A 430 -33.89 -2.55 8.46
N SER A 431 -34.56 -3.47 9.16
CA SER A 431 -34.23 -3.77 10.55
C SER A 431 -32.73 -4.07 10.65
N LEU A 432 -32.07 -3.84 11.79
CA LEU A 432 -30.67 -4.26 12.03
C LEU A 432 -30.44 -5.77 11.79
N VAL A 433 -31.52 -6.54 11.62
CA VAL A 433 -31.58 -7.96 11.23
C VAL A 433 -31.39 -8.18 9.70
N SER A 434 -31.48 -7.13 8.89
CA SER A 434 -31.42 -7.13 7.42
C SER A 434 -30.59 -5.93 6.95
N ALA A 435 -29.28 -5.96 7.23
CA ALA A 435 -28.39 -4.92 6.73
C ALA A 435 -28.25 -5.08 5.20
N PRO A 436 -28.52 -4.04 4.39
CA PRO A 436 -28.40 -4.13 2.94
C PRO A 436 -26.97 -4.45 2.54
N GLY A 437 -26.82 -5.56 1.82
CA GLY A 437 -25.55 -6.18 1.46
C GLY A 437 -25.34 -7.57 2.07
N LEU A 438 -26.09 -7.94 3.12
CA LEU A 438 -26.08 -9.30 3.69
C LEU A 438 -27.18 -10.21 3.10
N ASP A 439 -28.25 -9.63 2.56
CA ASP A 439 -29.38 -10.37 1.97
C ASP A 439 -29.17 -10.73 0.48
N GLN A 440 -28.06 -10.30 -0.11
CA GLN A 440 -27.68 -10.63 -1.49
C GLN A 440 -26.92 -11.98 -1.52
N PRO A 441 -27.00 -12.74 -2.63
CA PRO A 441 -26.15 -13.91 -2.83
C PRO A 441 -24.68 -13.56 -2.61
N ALA A 442 -23.93 -14.46 -1.96
CA ALA A 442 -22.51 -14.23 -1.69
C ALA A 442 -21.72 -14.07 -2.99
N GLU A 443 -21.02 -12.94 -3.12
CA GLU A 443 -20.07 -12.65 -4.19
C GLU A 443 -18.69 -13.13 -3.75
N TRP A 444 -18.42 -14.42 -3.95
CA TRP A 444 -17.20 -15.07 -3.45
C TRP A 444 -15.92 -14.43 -3.97
N ALA A 445 -14.97 -14.19 -3.07
CA ALA A 445 -13.69 -13.58 -3.38
C ALA A 445 -12.80 -14.44 -4.30
N GLY A 446 -11.85 -13.77 -4.97
CA GLY A 446 -10.86 -14.43 -5.82
C GLY A 446 -11.39 -14.93 -7.17
N GLN A 447 -12.61 -14.55 -7.54
CA GLN A 447 -13.18 -14.79 -8.87
C GLN A 447 -12.94 -13.59 -9.79
N ILE A 448 -13.05 -13.79 -11.10
CA ILE A 448 -13.15 -12.69 -12.07
C ILE A 448 -14.62 -12.33 -12.19
N GLU A 449 -14.96 -11.08 -11.86
CA GLU A 449 -16.34 -10.59 -11.93
C GLU A 449 -16.77 -10.39 -13.39
N GLU A 450 -18.05 -10.64 -13.71
CA GLU A 450 -18.57 -10.38 -15.05
C GLU A 450 -18.59 -8.85 -15.32
N GLY A 451 -17.94 -8.43 -16.41
CA GLY A 451 -17.85 -7.01 -16.79
C GLY A 451 -16.69 -6.22 -16.17
N SER A 452 -15.77 -6.86 -15.43
CA SER A 452 -14.52 -6.26 -14.92
C SER A 452 -13.44 -6.08 -15.98
#